data_AF-A0A1W0A1Z2-F1
#
_entry.id   AF-A0A1W0A1Z2-F1
#
_cell.length_a   1.000
_cell.length_b   1.000
_cell.length_c   1.000
_cell.angle_alpha   90.00
_cell.angle_beta   90.00
_cell.angle_gamma   90.00
#
_symmetry.space_group_name_H-M   'P 1'
#
loop_
_entity.id
_entity.type
_entity.pdbx_description
1 polymer ?
#
loop_
_entity_poly.entity_id
_entity_poly.type
_entity_poly.pdbx_seq_one_letter_code
_entity_poly.pdbx_strand_id
1 'polypeptide(L)'
;KGTKQALKLELKERELSNEDEIEQMKQSHEKNLLKLREQFENNNAALEERLQERLAQLQEDLELRRKVDIHEIEERKNLHINDLMKNHERAFTQMKNYYNDITKDNLRLIESLKKEITEMKKKAIANTKLMHDISHENKRLSEPLAAAVQEVERLKHELKDEQKDRLSLRNAKARLILLGKQRSQLKKEHQELTQAYKTLEANRNALYDSFEHTIHTIQTKGEYKNLVLEQRLSSFGEQHNKKQAQLDDILQAANLEAGEVRRVTEKLDNMLATKNGRIRDLQYQVAKASKAYNDALRTYEGKMQELGIPDEDIRTLGFNPLLTTTSVGPAGLVAK
;
A
#
# COMPACT_ATOMS: atom_id res chain seq x y z
N LYS A 1 32.02 133.42 -182.70
CA LYS A 1 32.35 133.23 -181.25
C LYS A 1 31.42 132.15 -180.69
N GLY A 2 31.90 130.94 -180.38
CA GLY A 2 31.03 129.83 -179.94
C GLY A 2 31.71 128.58 -179.35
N THR A 3 32.97 128.62 -178.89
CA THR A 3 33.73 127.39 -178.50
C THR A 3 34.26 127.34 -177.06
N LYS A 4 33.99 128.32 -176.17
CA LYS A 4 34.54 128.34 -174.80
C LYS A 4 33.59 127.75 -173.72
N GLN A 5 32.34 127.44 -174.05
CA GLN A 5 31.36 126.94 -173.08
C GLN A 5 31.35 125.41 -172.92
N ALA A 6 31.81 124.63 -173.91
CA ALA A 6 31.75 123.15 -173.86
C ALA A 6 32.77 122.53 -172.89
N LEU A 7 34.02 123.02 -172.86
CA LEU A 7 35.11 122.41 -172.08
C LEU A 7 34.94 122.52 -170.55
N LYS A 8 34.08 123.44 -170.09
CA LYS A 8 33.87 123.68 -168.66
C LYS A 8 32.85 122.72 -168.03
N LEU A 9 32.06 122.04 -168.86
CA LEU A 9 31.07 121.06 -168.40
C LEU A 9 31.76 119.71 -168.09
N GLU A 10 32.65 119.28 -168.97
CA GLU A 10 33.30 117.96 -168.91
C GLU A 10 34.21 117.78 -167.68
N LEU A 11 34.91 118.83 -167.25
CA LEU A 11 35.73 118.81 -166.03
C LEU A 11 34.90 118.63 -164.76
N LYS A 12 33.68 119.18 -164.75
CA LYS A 12 32.79 119.15 -163.59
C LYS A 12 32.12 117.78 -163.42
N GLU A 13 31.88 117.06 -164.52
CA GLU A 13 31.38 115.68 -164.47
C GLU A 13 32.41 114.70 -163.91
N ARG A 14 33.70 114.90 -164.18
CA ARG A 14 34.77 113.99 -163.71
C ARG A 14 35.10 114.14 -162.22
N GLU A 15 35.00 115.35 -161.68
CA GLU A 15 35.14 115.58 -160.23
C GLU A 15 34.01 114.93 -159.44
N LEU A 16 32.76 115.05 -159.93
CA LEU A 16 31.59 114.38 -159.34
C LEU A 16 31.73 112.86 -159.28
N SER A 17 32.26 112.23 -160.35
CA SER A 17 32.42 110.77 -160.38
C SER A 17 33.45 110.24 -159.37
N ASN A 18 34.53 110.98 -159.11
CA ASN A 18 35.54 110.55 -158.13
C ASN A 18 35.06 110.77 -156.69
N GLU A 19 34.27 111.82 -156.47
CA GLU A 19 33.66 112.10 -155.17
C GLU A 19 32.66 110.98 -154.80
N ASP A 20 31.88 110.51 -155.78
CA ASP A 20 30.96 109.36 -155.63
C ASP A 20 31.69 108.05 -155.26
N GLU A 21 32.85 107.75 -155.86
CA GLU A 21 33.60 106.51 -155.57
C GLU A 21 34.19 106.49 -154.14
N ILE A 22 34.73 107.63 -153.67
CA ILE A 22 35.26 107.75 -152.30
C ILE A 22 34.12 107.65 -151.28
N GLU A 23 32.96 108.22 -151.61
CA GLU A 23 31.77 108.12 -150.78
C GLU A 23 31.28 106.68 -150.65
N GLN A 24 31.24 105.92 -151.76
CA GLN A 24 30.89 104.49 -151.73
C GLN A 24 31.85 103.65 -150.89
N MET A 25 33.16 103.88 -150.98
CA MET A 25 34.16 103.17 -150.18
C MET A 25 34.02 103.44 -148.68
N LYS A 26 33.80 104.71 -148.29
CA LYS A 26 33.53 105.07 -146.89
C LYS A 26 32.25 104.41 -146.38
N GLN A 27 31.17 104.45 -147.17
CA GLN A 27 29.92 103.76 -146.83
C GLN A 27 30.10 102.25 -146.68
N SER A 28 30.94 101.62 -147.51
CA SER A 28 31.26 100.19 -147.42
C SER A 28 32.03 99.84 -146.13
N HIS A 29 33.05 100.64 -145.79
CA HIS A 29 33.81 100.42 -144.56
C HIS A 29 32.98 100.67 -143.31
N GLU A 30 32.16 101.72 -143.31
CA GLU A 30 31.24 102.02 -142.20
C GLU A 30 30.22 100.88 -142.02
N LYS A 31 29.67 100.32 -143.11
CA LYS A 31 28.83 99.12 -143.06
C LYS A 31 29.55 97.91 -142.46
N ASN A 32 30.81 97.67 -142.82
CA ASN A 32 31.57 96.54 -142.29
C ASN A 32 31.92 96.71 -140.79
N LEU A 33 32.24 97.93 -140.37
CA LEU A 33 32.50 98.27 -138.97
C LEU A 33 31.23 98.11 -138.12
N LEU A 34 30.07 98.51 -138.66
CA LEU A 34 28.76 98.28 -138.07
C LEU A 34 28.46 96.79 -137.90
N LYS A 35 28.65 95.99 -138.95
CA LYS A 35 28.44 94.53 -138.89
C LYS A 35 29.33 93.85 -137.85
N LEU A 36 30.58 94.27 -137.72
CA LEU A 36 31.49 93.68 -136.75
C LEU A 36 31.10 94.04 -135.31
N ARG A 37 30.67 95.30 -135.08
CA ARG A 37 30.09 95.70 -133.78
C ARG A 37 28.84 94.90 -133.46
N GLU A 38 27.93 94.77 -134.42
CA GLU A 38 26.71 93.99 -134.27
C GLU A 38 27.01 92.51 -133.97
N GLN A 39 28.03 91.91 -134.61
CA GLN A 39 28.47 90.55 -134.29
C GLN A 39 29.07 90.44 -132.88
N PHE A 40 29.87 91.41 -132.43
CA PHE A 40 30.41 91.41 -131.07
C PHE A 40 29.31 91.62 -130.02
N GLU A 41 28.38 92.55 -130.27
CA GLU A 41 27.22 92.78 -129.39
C GLU A 41 26.36 91.53 -129.30
N ASN A 42 26.05 90.87 -130.43
CA ASN A 42 25.30 89.62 -130.45
C ASN A 42 26.04 88.48 -129.72
N ASN A 43 27.35 88.35 -129.90
CA ASN A 43 28.13 87.33 -129.20
C ASN A 43 28.23 87.61 -127.69
N ASN A 44 28.38 88.87 -127.29
CA ASN A 44 28.42 89.24 -125.87
C ASN A 44 27.05 89.02 -125.21
N ALA A 45 25.97 89.40 -125.89
CA ALA A 45 24.61 89.16 -125.42
C ALA A 45 24.34 87.65 -125.28
N ALA A 46 24.72 86.83 -126.26
CA ALA A 46 24.57 85.38 -126.18
C ALA A 46 25.42 84.74 -125.06
N LEU A 47 26.61 85.29 -124.79
CA LEU A 47 27.45 84.83 -123.67
C LEU A 47 26.87 85.23 -122.32
N GLU A 48 26.38 86.47 -122.19
CA GLU A 48 25.71 86.96 -120.99
C GLU A 48 24.45 86.15 -120.69
N GLU A 49 23.62 85.88 -121.71
CA GLU A 49 22.43 85.02 -121.60
C GLU A 49 22.81 83.62 -121.11
N ARG A 50 23.82 82.98 -121.71
CA ARG A 50 24.29 81.66 -121.28
C ARG A 50 24.84 81.64 -119.84
N LEU A 51 25.53 82.70 -119.41
CA LEU A 51 26.01 82.82 -118.04
C LEU A 51 24.86 83.06 -117.05
N GLN A 52 23.86 83.87 -117.43
CA GLN A 52 22.65 84.08 -116.64
C GLN A 52 21.84 82.78 -116.49
N GLU A 53 21.64 82.02 -117.58
CA GLU A 53 21.00 80.71 -117.53
C GLU A 53 21.75 79.75 -116.59
N ARG A 54 23.09 79.70 -116.70
CA ARG A 54 23.88 78.82 -115.84
C ARG A 54 23.87 79.23 -114.38
N LEU A 55 23.83 80.53 -114.09
CA LEU A 55 23.66 81.05 -112.73
C LEU A 55 22.27 80.71 -112.18
N ALA A 56 21.21 80.86 -112.98
CA ALA A 56 19.85 80.50 -112.60
C ALA A 56 19.72 78.99 -112.32
N GLN A 57 20.28 78.14 -113.18
CA GLN A 57 20.32 76.69 -112.97
C GLN A 57 21.07 76.32 -111.68
N LEU A 58 22.23 76.93 -111.43
CA LEU A 58 23.00 76.65 -110.22
C LEU A 58 22.24 77.11 -108.96
N GLN A 59 21.51 78.23 -109.02
CA GLN A 59 20.65 78.67 -107.92
C GLN A 59 19.52 77.68 -107.68
N GLU A 60 18.85 77.21 -108.74
CA GLU A 60 17.78 76.22 -108.65
C GLU A 60 18.29 74.89 -108.07
N ASP A 61 19.45 74.40 -108.52
CA ASP A 61 20.08 73.17 -108.01
C ASP A 61 20.44 73.28 -106.52
N LEU A 62 21.01 74.42 -106.10
CA LEU A 62 21.36 74.66 -104.71
C LEU A 62 20.11 74.78 -103.82
N GLU A 63 19.05 75.42 -104.32
CA GLU A 63 17.76 75.46 -103.63
C GLU A 63 17.12 74.09 -103.51
N LEU A 64 17.16 73.28 -104.57
CA LEU A 64 16.64 71.92 -104.56
C LEU A 64 17.41 71.07 -103.55
N ARG A 65 18.74 71.16 -103.55
CA ARG A 65 19.57 70.44 -102.57
C ARG A 65 19.26 70.86 -101.14
N ARG A 66 19.13 72.16 -100.88
CA ARG A 66 18.73 72.67 -99.56
C ARG A 66 17.36 72.15 -99.14
N LYS A 67 16.38 72.10 -100.05
CA LYS A 67 15.04 71.55 -99.77
C LYS A 67 15.10 70.05 -99.44
N VAL A 68 15.89 69.28 -100.19
CA VAL A 68 16.09 67.85 -99.92
C VAL A 68 16.76 67.64 -98.57
N ASP A 69 17.83 68.36 -98.25
CA ASP A 69 18.54 68.25 -96.97
C ASP A 69 17.61 68.62 -95.78
N ILE A 70 16.77 69.66 -95.93
CA ILE A 70 15.77 70.03 -94.93
C ILE A 70 14.75 68.91 -94.74
N HIS A 71 14.20 68.36 -95.82
CA HIS A 71 13.24 67.26 -95.76
C HIS A 71 13.84 66.00 -95.12
N GLU A 72 15.08 65.63 -95.45
CA GLU A 72 15.74 64.51 -94.80
C GLU A 72 15.91 64.71 -93.29
N ILE A 73 16.30 65.93 -92.88
CA ILE A 73 16.45 66.25 -91.45
C ILE A 73 15.08 66.23 -90.76
N GLU A 74 14.04 66.75 -91.39
CA GLU A 74 12.67 66.71 -90.86
C GLU A 74 12.15 65.28 -90.74
N GLU A 75 12.34 64.44 -91.75
CA GLU A 75 11.97 63.02 -91.71
C GLU A 75 12.70 62.28 -90.56
N ARG A 76 14.01 62.47 -90.40
CA ARG A 76 14.76 61.88 -89.28
C ARG A 76 14.25 62.36 -87.92
N LYS A 77 13.94 63.66 -87.79
CA LYS A 77 13.39 64.23 -86.55
C LYS A 77 11.99 63.67 -86.26
N ASN A 78 11.13 63.58 -87.27
CA ASN A 78 9.78 63.04 -87.14
C ASN A 78 9.81 61.56 -86.76
N LEU A 79 10.70 60.77 -87.37
CA LEU A 79 10.94 59.37 -86.97
C LEU A 79 11.38 59.28 -85.51
N HIS A 80 12.35 60.10 -85.09
CA HIS A 80 12.83 60.10 -83.70
C HIS A 80 11.73 60.50 -82.69
N ILE A 81 10.93 61.52 -83.02
CA ILE A 81 9.78 61.93 -82.19
C ILE A 81 8.79 60.77 -82.05
N ASN A 82 8.45 60.10 -83.16
CA ASN A 82 7.54 58.96 -83.14
C ASN A 82 8.07 57.78 -82.31
N ASP A 83 9.36 57.48 -82.42
CA ASP A 83 9.99 56.42 -81.62
C ASP A 83 10.02 56.78 -80.13
N LEU A 84 10.32 58.03 -79.80
CA LEU A 84 10.31 58.51 -78.44
C LEU A 84 8.89 58.44 -77.83
N MET A 85 7.87 58.83 -78.59
CA MET A 85 6.46 58.70 -78.18
C MET A 85 6.08 57.25 -77.91
N LYS A 86 6.42 56.32 -78.81
CA LYS A 86 6.15 54.89 -78.62
C LYS A 86 6.87 54.32 -77.40
N ASN A 87 8.11 54.74 -77.17
CA ASN A 87 8.88 54.30 -76.01
C ASN A 87 8.27 54.83 -74.70
N HIS A 88 7.83 56.09 -74.67
CA HIS A 88 7.12 56.65 -73.52
C HIS A 88 5.79 55.96 -73.28
N GLU A 89 4.99 55.72 -74.31
CA GLU A 89 3.70 55.01 -74.19
C GLU A 89 3.89 53.60 -73.61
N ARG A 90 4.92 52.88 -74.07
CA ARG A 90 5.31 51.58 -73.51
C ARG A 90 5.71 51.68 -72.04
N ALA A 91 6.58 52.63 -71.68
CA ALA A 91 7.03 52.82 -70.31
C ALA A 91 5.87 53.19 -69.37
N PHE A 92 4.97 54.08 -69.79
CA PHE A 92 3.77 54.44 -69.03
C PHE A 92 2.83 53.24 -68.85
N THR A 93 2.65 52.43 -69.89
CA THR A 93 1.83 51.22 -69.82
C THR A 93 2.43 50.21 -68.84
N GLN A 94 3.75 50.00 -68.87
CA GLN A 94 4.44 49.12 -67.93
C GLN A 94 4.32 49.63 -66.48
N MET A 95 4.53 50.93 -66.25
CA MET A 95 4.41 51.53 -64.93
C MET A 95 2.97 51.41 -64.39
N LYS A 96 1.97 51.69 -65.23
CA LYS A 96 0.55 51.53 -64.89
C LYS A 96 0.23 50.08 -64.52
N ASN A 97 0.72 49.12 -65.30
CA ASN A 97 0.51 47.70 -65.02
C ASN A 97 1.16 47.29 -63.70
N TYR A 98 2.40 47.71 -63.44
CA TYR A 98 3.10 47.43 -62.19
C TYR A 98 2.33 47.93 -60.95
N TYR A 99 1.86 49.17 -60.95
CA TYR A 99 1.07 49.70 -59.83
C TYR A 99 -0.29 49.04 -59.70
N ASN A 100 -0.94 48.72 -60.82
CA ASN A 100 -2.19 47.96 -60.81
C ASN A 100 -2.00 46.57 -60.21
N ASP A 101 -0.91 45.88 -60.53
CA ASP A 101 -0.62 44.55 -60.00
C ASP A 101 -0.30 44.61 -58.51
N ILE A 102 0.51 45.58 -58.06
CA ILE A 102 0.72 45.83 -56.62
C ILE A 102 -0.59 46.11 -55.90
N THR A 103 -1.47 46.92 -56.50
CA THR A 103 -2.76 47.24 -55.90
C THR A 103 -3.65 46.00 -55.81
N LYS A 104 -3.68 45.16 -56.85
CA LYS A 104 -4.40 43.89 -56.82
C LYS A 104 -3.85 42.94 -55.76
N ASP A 105 -2.54 42.81 -55.63
CA ASP A 105 -1.92 41.94 -54.63
C ASP A 105 -2.15 42.46 -53.21
N ASN A 106 -2.06 43.77 -52.99
CA ASN A 106 -2.43 44.38 -51.71
C ASN A 106 -3.91 44.16 -51.37
N LEU A 107 -4.81 44.29 -52.35
CA LEU A 107 -6.24 44.02 -52.14
C LEU A 107 -6.49 42.55 -51.79
N ARG A 108 -5.82 41.60 -52.47
CA ARG A 108 -5.88 40.17 -52.15
C ARG A 108 -5.37 39.89 -50.73
N LEU A 109 -4.27 40.52 -50.33
CA LEU A 109 -3.72 40.38 -48.97
C LEU A 109 -4.68 40.95 -47.92
N ILE A 110 -5.29 42.10 -48.17
CA ILE A 110 -6.31 42.67 -47.27
C ILE A 110 -7.50 41.72 -47.15
N GLU A 111 -7.94 41.12 -48.26
CA GLU A 111 -9.04 40.16 -48.26
C GLU A 111 -8.69 38.89 -47.48
N SER A 112 -7.48 38.34 -47.65
CA SER A 112 -7.01 37.17 -46.91
C SER A 112 -6.91 37.44 -45.41
N LEU A 113 -6.33 38.58 -45.02
CA LEU A 113 -6.22 38.98 -43.61
C LEU A 113 -7.60 39.21 -42.99
N LYS A 114 -8.54 39.82 -43.72
CA LYS A 114 -9.93 39.97 -43.26
C LYS A 114 -10.56 38.60 -43.02
N LYS A 115 -10.38 37.65 -43.95
CA LYS A 115 -10.91 36.29 -43.80
C LYS A 115 -10.31 35.60 -42.57
N GLU A 116 -9.00 35.66 -42.38
CA GLU A 116 -8.32 35.10 -41.22
C GLU A 116 -8.82 35.70 -39.90
N ILE A 117 -9.01 37.01 -39.82
CA ILE A 117 -9.61 37.68 -38.65
C ILE A 117 -11.02 37.13 -38.37
N THR A 118 -11.85 36.93 -39.40
CA THR A 118 -13.20 36.36 -39.19
C THR A 118 -13.16 34.93 -38.70
N GLU A 119 -12.23 34.11 -39.21
CA GLU A 119 -12.04 32.72 -38.76
C GLU A 119 -11.51 32.67 -37.32
N MET A 120 -10.53 33.51 -36.98
CA MET A 120 -10.03 33.63 -35.60
C MET A 120 -11.14 34.06 -34.63
N LYS A 121 -11.98 35.04 -35.01
CA LYS A 121 -13.13 35.44 -34.20
C LYS A 121 -14.13 34.31 -33.98
N LYS A 122 -14.43 33.53 -35.04
CA LYS A 122 -15.28 32.33 -34.92
C LYS A 122 -14.68 31.29 -33.98
N LYS A 123 -13.38 31.01 -34.10
CA LYS A 123 -12.66 30.09 -33.21
C LYS A 123 -12.66 30.57 -31.76
N ALA A 124 -12.44 31.86 -31.52
CA ALA A 124 -12.48 32.44 -30.18
C ALA A 124 -13.86 32.26 -29.53
N ILE A 125 -14.95 32.57 -30.26
CA ILE A 125 -16.31 32.38 -29.75
C ILE A 125 -16.59 30.90 -29.45
N ALA A 126 -16.20 29.99 -30.35
CA ALA A 126 -16.37 28.55 -30.14
C ALA A 126 -15.58 28.06 -28.91
N ASN A 127 -14.36 28.54 -28.73
CA ASN A 127 -13.53 28.18 -27.58
C ASN A 127 -14.10 28.74 -26.27
N THR A 128 -14.61 29.97 -26.26
CA THR A 128 -15.28 30.54 -25.08
C THR A 128 -16.52 29.73 -24.69
N LYS A 129 -17.32 29.27 -25.67
CA LYS A 129 -18.45 28.38 -25.41
C LYS A 129 -17.99 27.04 -24.83
N LEU A 130 -17.00 26.41 -25.44
CA LEU A 130 -16.44 25.15 -24.93
C LEU A 130 -15.89 25.29 -23.50
N MET A 131 -15.18 26.37 -23.21
CA MET A 131 -14.69 26.67 -21.87
C MET A 131 -15.83 26.86 -20.86
N HIS A 132 -16.93 27.48 -21.28
CA HIS A 132 -18.13 27.61 -20.44
C HIS A 132 -18.77 26.24 -20.16
N ASP A 133 -18.93 25.41 -21.19
CA ASP A 133 -19.51 24.07 -21.08
C ASP A 133 -18.65 23.16 -20.17
N ILE A 134 -17.32 23.18 -20.34
CA ILE A 134 -16.39 22.45 -19.46
C ILE A 134 -16.47 22.96 -18.02
N SER A 135 -16.54 24.28 -17.82
CA SER A 135 -16.67 24.85 -16.47
C SER A 135 -17.98 24.42 -15.80
N HIS A 136 -19.08 24.42 -16.55
CA HIS A 136 -20.37 23.96 -16.06
C HIS A 136 -20.35 22.46 -15.72
N GLU A 137 -19.77 21.64 -16.59
CA GLU A 137 -19.66 20.20 -16.37
C GLU A 137 -18.76 19.88 -15.16
N ASN A 138 -17.62 20.56 -15.02
CA ASN A 138 -16.76 20.43 -13.85
C ASN A 138 -17.49 20.80 -12.55
N LYS A 139 -18.29 21.88 -12.56
CA LYS A 139 -19.13 22.23 -11.39
C LYS A 139 -20.15 21.14 -11.08
N ARG A 140 -20.80 20.59 -12.12
CA ARG A 140 -21.78 19.51 -11.98
C ARG A 140 -21.17 18.23 -11.40
N LEU A 141 -19.95 17.89 -11.79
CA LEU A 141 -19.27 16.66 -11.36
C LEU A 141 -18.55 16.81 -10.01
N SER A 142 -18.24 18.03 -9.58
CA SER A 142 -17.50 18.30 -8.33
C SER A 142 -18.21 17.76 -7.08
N GLU A 143 -19.52 18.01 -6.97
CA GLU A 143 -20.31 17.58 -5.81
C GLU A 143 -20.51 16.06 -5.74
N PRO A 144 -20.91 15.35 -6.82
CA PRO A 144 -20.96 13.89 -6.84
C PRO A 144 -19.59 13.25 -6.54
N LEU A 145 -18.50 13.83 -7.04
CA LEU A 145 -17.15 13.34 -6.77
C LEU A 145 -16.81 13.48 -5.28
N ALA A 146 -17.09 14.65 -4.69
CA ALA A 146 -16.88 14.87 -3.26
C ALA A 146 -17.71 13.90 -2.40
N ALA A 147 -18.98 13.68 -2.76
CA ALA A 147 -19.85 12.73 -2.08
C ALA A 147 -19.33 11.28 -2.20
N ALA A 148 -18.88 10.86 -3.39
CA ALA A 148 -18.30 9.54 -3.59
C ALA A 148 -17.00 9.34 -2.79
N VAL A 149 -16.15 10.37 -2.71
CA VAL A 149 -14.93 10.33 -1.90
C VAL A 149 -15.25 10.20 -0.41
N GLN A 150 -16.23 10.96 0.09
CA GLN A 150 -16.68 10.85 1.48
C GLN A 150 -17.26 9.46 1.78
N GLU A 151 -18.05 8.89 0.86
CA GLU A 151 -18.63 7.57 1.03
C GLU A 151 -17.56 6.47 1.04
N VAL A 152 -16.55 6.56 0.17
CA VAL A 152 -15.41 5.64 0.19
C VAL A 152 -14.68 5.70 1.53
N GLU A 153 -14.48 6.90 2.08
CA GLU A 153 -13.80 7.06 3.37
C GLU A 153 -14.63 6.52 4.54
N ARG A 154 -15.96 6.73 4.50
CA ARG A 154 -16.91 6.16 5.46
C ARG A 154 -16.89 4.64 5.42
N LEU A 155 -16.97 4.03 4.24
CA LEU A 155 -16.92 2.58 4.06
C LEU A 155 -15.59 1.97 4.51
N LYS A 156 -14.47 2.67 4.31
CA LYS A 156 -13.17 2.23 4.84
C LYS A 156 -13.14 2.21 6.36
N HIS A 157 -13.75 3.20 7.01
CA HIS A 157 -13.87 3.21 8.47
C HIS A 157 -14.75 2.05 8.97
N GLU A 158 -15.91 1.84 8.34
CA GLU A 158 -16.79 0.71 8.67
C GLU A 158 -16.11 -0.65 8.49
N LEU A 159 -15.34 -0.83 7.41
CA LEU A 159 -14.58 -2.06 7.17
C LEU A 159 -13.52 -2.30 8.27
N LYS A 160 -12.86 -1.24 8.74
CA LYS A 160 -11.89 -1.34 9.83
C LYS A 160 -12.55 -1.74 11.15
N ASP A 161 -13.73 -1.19 11.43
CA ASP A 161 -14.51 -1.55 12.61
C ASP A 161 -15.02 -2.99 12.52
N GLU A 162 -15.51 -3.43 11.36
CA GLU A 162 -15.93 -4.82 11.13
C GLU A 162 -14.76 -5.80 11.35
N GLN A 163 -13.55 -5.46 10.88
CA GLN A 163 -12.35 -6.27 11.11
C GLN A 163 -12.01 -6.39 12.60
N LYS A 164 -12.12 -5.28 13.35
CA LYS A 164 -11.92 -5.26 14.80
C LYS A 164 -12.97 -6.10 15.53
N ASP A 165 -14.23 -6.01 15.11
CA ASP A 165 -15.33 -6.78 15.69
C ASP A 165 -15.17 -8.27 15.39
N ARG A 166 -14.77 -8.63 14.17
CA ARG A 166 -14.46 -10.02 13.80
C ARG A 166 -13.35 -10.62 14.65
N LEU A 167 -12.29 -9.86 14.93
CA LEU A 167 -11.22 -10.29 15.83
C LEU A 167 -11.71 -10.44 17.27
N SER A 168 -12.51 -9.48 17.75
CA SER A 168 -13.10 -9.50 19.09
C SER A 168 -14.03 -10.70 19.27
N LEU A 169 -14.85 -11.01 18.26
CA LEU A 169 -15.73 -12.17 18.23
C LEU A 169 -14.93 -13.48 18.26
N ARG A 170 -13.85 -13.59 17.48
CA ARG A 170 -12.95 -14.76 17.52
C ARG A 170 -12.38 -14.98 18.92
N ASN A 171 -11.90 -13.91 19.56
CA ASN A 171 -11.35 -13.97 20.92
C ASN A 171 -12.42 -14.30 21.97
N ALA A 172 -13.62 -13.76 21.83
CA ALA A 172 -14.76 -14.09 22.70
C ALA A 172 -15.18 -15.56 22.57
N LYS A 173 -15.24 -16.09 21.34
CA LYS A 173 -15.51 -17.52 21.09
C LYS A 173 -14.44 -18.43 21.70
N ALA A 174 -13.16 -18.08 21.54
CA ALA A 174 -12.07 -18.85 22.15
C ALA A 174 -12.17 -18.87 23.68
N ARG A 175 -12.46 -17.71 24.30
CA ARG A 175 -12.72 -17.59 25.76
C ARG A 175 -13.93 -18.41 26.20
N LEU A 176 -15.02 -18.39 25.43
CA LEU A 176 -16.23 -19.17 25.72
C LEU A 176 -15.93 -20.68 25.74
N ILE A 177 -15.15 -21.18 24.78
CA ILE A 177 -14.75 -22.60 24.72
C ILE A 177 -13.91 -22.96 25.95
N LEU A 178 -12.93 -22.12 26.31
CA LEU A 178 -12.09 -22.35 27.49
C LEU A 178 -12.91 -22.37 28.78
N LEU A 179 -13.75 -21.36 29.00
CA LEU A 179 -14.64 -21.27 30.16
C LEU A 179 -15.63 -22.44 30.20
N GLY A 180 -16.12 -22.89 29.03
CA GLY A 180 -16.96 -24.08 28.92
C GLY A 180 -16.27 -25.35 29.41
N LYS A 181 -15.00 -25.55 29.02
CA LYS A 181 -14.17 -26.66 29.51
C LYS A 181 -13.92 -26.56 31.03
N GLN A 182 -13.52 -25.39 31.51
CA GLN A 182 -13.30 -25.15 32.95
C GLN A 182 -14.56 -25.43 33.77
N ARG A 183 -15.72 -24.92 33.33
CA ARG A 183 -17.00 -25.17 34.00
C ARG A 183 -17.34 -26.67 34.04
N SER A 184 -17.10 -27.39 32.95
CA SER A 184 -17.36 -28.84 32.89
C SER A 184 -16.46 -29.60 33.87
N GLN A 185 -15.18 -29.23 33.92
CA GLN A 185 -14.21 -29.83 34.83
C GLN A 185 -14.58 -29.55 36.30
N LEU A 186 -14.85 -28.29 36.63
CA LEU A 186 -15.26 -27.89 37.99
C LEU A 186 -16.54 -28.59 38.43
N LYS A 187 -17.49 -28.79 37.52
CA LYS A 187 -18.73 -29.53 37.79
C LYS A 187 -18.44 -30.99 38.13
N LYS A 188 -17.51 -31.64 37.41
CA LYS A 188 -17.11 -33.03 37.67
C LYS A 188 -16.40 -33.14 39.03
N GLU A 189 -15.44 -32.26 39.30
CA GLU A 189 -14.73 -32.21 40.58
C GLU A 189 -15.69 -31.97 41.75
N HIS A 190 -16.67 -31.08 41.59
CA HIS A 190 -17.69 -30.84 42.61
C HIS A 190 -18.56 -32.08 42.87
N GLN A 191 -18.95 -32.82 41.82
CA GLN A 191 -19.70 -34.07 41.97
C GLN A 191 -18.90 -35.15 42.69
N GLU A 192 -17.63 -35.33 42.31
CA GLU A 192 -16.71 -36.26 42.96
C GLU A 192 -16.52 -35.92 44.44
N LEU A 193 -16.26 -34.64 44.75
CA LEU A 193 -16.08 -34.18 46.12
C LEU A 193 -17.36 -34.32 46.96
N THR A 194 -18.53 -34.06 46.37
CA THR A 194 -19.83 -34.24 47.03
C THR A 194 -20.06 -35.71 47.38
N GLN A 195 -19.71 -36.62 46.48
CA GLN A 195 -19.84 -38.05 46.72
C GLN A 195 -18.86 -38.52 47.81
N ALA A 196 -17.60 -38.06 47.77
CA ALA A 196 -16.60 -38.35 48.78
C ALA A 196 -17.05 -37.84 50.17
N TYR A 197 -17.61 -36.63 50.23
CA TYR A 197 -18.15 -36.06 51.47
C TYR A 197 -19.27 -36.92 52.05
N LYS A 198 -20.25 -37.34 51.24
CA LYS A 198 -21.34 -38.22 51.68
C LYS A 198 -20.81 -39.53 52.25
N THR A 199 -19.82 -40.14 51.60
CA THR A 199 -19.20 -41.38 52.11
C THR A 199 -18.45 -41.17 53.42
N LEU A 200 -17.74 -40.05 53.56
CA LEU A 200 -17.03 -39.70 54.79
C LEU A 200 -18.01 -39.45 55.95
N GLU A 201 -19.11 -38.74 55.69
CA GLU A 201 -20.16 -38.51 56.68
C GLU A 201 -20.82 -39.82 57.13
N ALA A 202 -21.13 -40.72 56.19
CA ALA A 202 -21.65 -42.05 56.52
C ALA A 202 -20.68 -42.86 57.38
N ASN A 203 -19.39 -42.88 57.02
CA ASN A 203 -18.35 -43.56 57.79
C ASN A 203 -18.19 -42.96 59.20
N ARG A 204 -18.24 -41.63 59.31
CA ARG A 204 -18.19 -40.94 60.60
C ARG A 204 -19.37 -41.36 61.47
N ASN A 205 -20.59 -41.32 60.94
CA ASN A 205 -21.79 -41.69 61.69
C ASN A 205 -21.75 -43.16 62.13
N ALA A 206 -21.38 -44.08 61.23
CA ALA A 206 -21.23 -45.50 61.55
C ALA A 206 -20.17 -45.74 62.65
N LEU A 207 -19.07 -44.97 62.63
CA LEU A 207 -18.05 -45.04 63.68
C LEU A 207 -18.59 -44.57 65.03
N TYR A 208 -19.31 -43.44 65.06
CA TYR A 208 -19.97 -42.94 66.27
C TYR A 208 -20.96 -43.96 66.84
N ASP A 209 -21.85 -44.50 66.01
CA ASP A 209 -22.84 -45.49 66.42
C ASP A 209 -22.17 -46.76 66.99
N SER A 210 -21.11 -47.23 66.32
CA SER A 210 -20.34 -48.41 66.78
C SER A 210 -19.61 -48.15 68.11
N PHE A 211 -19.10 -46.94 68.30
CA PHE A 211 -18.43 -46.53 69.52
C PHE A 211 -19.41 -46.48 70.68
N GLU A 212 -20.55 -45.81 70.53
CA GLU A 212 -21.61 -45.79 71.54
C GLU A 212 -22.10 -47.19 71.89
N HIS A 213 -22.35 -48.02 70.87
CA HIS A 213 -22.77 -49.41 71.08
C HIS A 213 -21.71 -50.22 71.86
N THR A 214 -20.43 -50.04 71.53
CA THR A 214 -19.32 -50.73 72.21
C THR A 214 -19.19 -50.26 73.66
N ILE A 215 -19.29 -48.96 73.93
CA ILE A 215 -19.25 -48.39 75.28
C ILE A 215 -20.40 -48.94 76.12
N HIS A 216 -21.64 -48.91 75.61
CA HIS A 216 -22.79 -49.47 76.31
C HIS A 216 -22.60 -50.97 76.57
N THR A 217 -22.15 -51.73 75.58
CA THR A 217 -21.91 -53.17 75.75
C THR A 217 -20.87 -53.46 76.83
N ILE A 218 -19.78 -52.69 76.89
CA ILE A 218 -18.73 -52.83 77.91
C ILE A 218 -19.29 -52.46 79.29
N GLN A 219 -20.04 -51.36 79.39
CA GLN A 219 -20.70 -50.93 80.63
C GLN A 219 -21.63 -52.02 81.15
N THR A 220 -22.58 -52.51 80.33
CA THR A 220 -23.53 -53.55 80.74
C THR A 220 -22.83 -54.85 81.13
N LYS A 221 -21.76 -55.26 80.41
CA LYS A 221 -20.95 -56.42 80.79
C LYS A 221 -20.24 -56.21 82.13
N GLY A 222 -19.71 -55.01 82.37
CA GLY A 222 -19.09 -54.63 83.64
C GLY A 222 -20.08 -54.65 84.80
N GLU A 223 -21.25 -54.04 84.61
CA GLU A 223 -22.36 -54.02 85.57
C GLU A 223 -22.85 -55.43 85.89
N TYR A 224 -23.06 -56.27 84.89
CA TYR A 224 -23.47 -57.67 85.10
C TYR A 224 -22.41 -58.45 85.88
N LYS A 225 -21.12 -58.27 85.56
CA LYS A 225 -20.03 -58.91 86.30
C LYS A 225 -19.98 -58.43 87.75
N ASN A 226 -20.15 -57.12 87.99
CA ASN A 226 -20.21 -56.56 89.33
C ASN A 226 -21.40 -57.11 90.12
N LEU A 227 -22.58 -57.17 89.52
CA LEU A 227 -23.78 -57.74 90.15
C LEU A 227 -23.57 -59.20 90.57
N VAL A 228 -22.98 -60.03 89.70
CA VAL A 228 -22.67 -61.43 90.03
C VAL A 228 -21.64 -61.54 91.16
N LEU A 229 -20.63 -60.66 91.18
CA LEU A 229 -19.63 -60.64 92.26
C LEU A 229 -20.24 -60.19 93.58
N GLU A 230 -21.11 -59.18 93.58
CA GLU A 230 -21.87 -58.73 94.76
C GLU A 230 -22.76 -59.84 95.31
N GLN A 231 -23.50 -60.54 94.46
CA GLN A 231 -24.31 -61.70 94.88
C GLN A 231 -23.45 -62.81 95.49
N ARG A 232 -22.30 -63.13 94.89
CA ARG A 232 -21.35 -64.12 95.45
C ARG A 232 -20.78 -63.66 96.79
N LEU A 233 -20.38 -62.40 96.91
CA LEU A 233 -19.87 -61.82 98.15
C LEU A 233 -20.93 -61.83 99.24
N SER A 234 -22.17 -61.47 98.92
CA SER A 234 -23.31 -61.55 99.83
C SER A 234 -23.53 -62.98 100.30
N SER A 235 -23.58 -63.95 99.39
CA SER A 235 -23.73 -65.38 99.75
C SER A 235 -22.57 -65.90 100.61
N PHE A 236 -21.31 -65.55 100.28
CA PHE A 236 -20.17 -65.91 101.11
C PHE A 236 -20.20 -65.21 102.47
N GLY A 237 -20.66 -63.97 102.54
CA GLY A 237 -20.88 -63.25 103.79
C GLY A 237 -21.92 -63.93 104.67
N GLU A 238 -23.05 -64.35 104.11
CA GLU A 238 -24.06 -65.13 104.83
C GLU A 238 -23.52 -66.47 105.33
N GLN A 239 -22.79 -67.20 104.47
CA GLN A 239 -22.16 -68.47 104.85
C GLN A 239 -21.12 -68.27 105.96
N HIS A 240 -20.32 -67.20 105.88
CA HIS A 240 -19.35 -66.85 106.90
C HIS A 240 -20.05 -66.55 108.22
N ASN A 241 -21.07 -65.70 108.22
CA ASN A 241 -21.84 -65.37 109.42
C ASN A 241 -22.49 -66.61 110.05
N LYS A 242 -23.05 -67.51 109.24
CA LYS A 242 -23.61 -68.80 109.71
C LYS A 242 -22.54 -69.68 110.36
N LYS A 243 -21.37 -69.83 109.72
CA LYS A 243 -20.27 -70.63 110.27
C LYS A 243 -19.68 -70.01 111.52
N GLN A 244 -19.59 -68.69 111.58
CA GLN A 244 -19.13 -67.97 112.77
C GLN A 244 -20.09 -68.20 113.94
N ALA A 245 -21.41 -68.04 113.73
CA ALA A 245 -22.41 -68.33 114.75
C ALA A 245 -22.33 -69.79 115.24
N GLN A 246 -22.19 -70.75 114.32
CA GLN A 246 -22.00 -72.17 114.68
C GLN A 246 -20.72 -72.40 115.50
N LEU A 247 -19.62 -71.71 115.16
CA LEU A 247 -18.38 -71.79 115.92
C LEU A 247 -18.56 -71.21 117.32
N ASP A 248 -19.20 -70.04 117.44
CA ASP A 248 -19.46 -69.38 118.71
C ASP A 248 -20.35 -70.26 119.61
N ASP A 249 -21.39 -70.89 119.06
CA ASP A 249 -22.25 -71.84 119.76
C ASP A 249 -21.47 -73.07 120.28
N ILE A 250 -20.58 -73.65 119.45
CA ILE A 250 -19.73 -74.78 119.85
C ILE A 250 -18.76 -74.36 120.96
N LEU A 251 -18.13 -73.19 120.84
CA LEU A 251 -17.21 -72.67 121.84
C LEU A 251 -17.92 -72.43 123.18
N GLN A 252 -19.15 -71.92 123.15
CA GLN A 252 -19.99 -71.75 124.34
C GLN A 252 -20.39 -73.10 124.95
N ALA A 253 -20.80 -74.08 124.13
CA ALA A 253 -21.21 -75.40 124.60
C ALA A 253 -20.04 -76.24 125.16
N ALA A 254 -18.83 -76.06 124.63
CA ALA A 254 -17.64 -76.79 125.07
C ALA A 254 -17.06 -76.29 126.40
N ASN A 255 -17.53 -75.14 126.92
CA ASN A 255 -17.12 -74.55 128.19
C ASN A 255 -15.58 -74.43 128.35
N LEU A 256 -14.90 -74.15 127.24
CA LEU A 256 -13.45 -74.06 127.15
C LEU A 256 -12.96 -72.72 127.67
N GLU A 257 -11.81 -72.71 128.35
CA GLU A 257 -11.18 -71.47 128.83
C GLU A 257 -10.77 -70.58 127.65
N ALA A 258 -11.17 -69.30 127.68
CA ALA A 258 -10.97 -68.36 126.57
C ALA A 258 -9.50 -68.22 126.13
N GLY A 259 -8.55 -68.41 127.05
CA GLY A 259 -7.12 -68.39 126.77
C GLY A 259 -6.64 -69.58 125.91
N GLU A 260 -7.13 -70.79 126.18
CA GLU A 260 -6.74 -71.99 125.43
C GLU A 260 -7.41 -72.04 124.05
N VAL A 261 -8.67 -71.60 123.93
CA VAL A 261 -9.34 -71.45 122.61
C VAL A 261 -8.56 -70.50 121.73
N ARG A 262 -8.21 -69.31 122.24
CA ARG A 262 -7.44 -68.32 121.50
C ARG A 262 -6.08 -68.87 121.06
N ARG A 263 -5.38 -69.58 121.95
CA ARG A 263 -4.10 -70.21 121.66
C ARG A 263 -4.18 -71.27 120.56
N VAL A 264 -5.23 -72.10 120.58
CA VAL A 264 -5.46 -73.12 119.53
C VAL A 264 -5.82 -72.46 118.20
N THR A 265 -6.70 -71.46 118.19
CA THR A 265 -7.07 -70.69 116.99
C THR A 265 -5.85 -70.00 116.38
N GLU A 266 -5.05 -69.27 117.17
CA GLU A 266 -3.82 -68.62 116.72
C GLU A 266 -2.81 -69.63 116.14
N LYS A 267 -2.68 -70.81 116.76
CA LYS A 267 -1.82 -71.88 116.24
C LYS A 267 -2.34 -72.44 114.91
N LEU A 268 -3.67 -72.59 114.77
CA LEU A 268 -4.30 -73.07 113.55
C LEU A 268 -4.17 -72.04 112.42
N ASP A 269 -4.39 -70.75 112.71
CA ASP A 269 -4.24 -69.64 111.77
C ASP A 269 -2.80 -69.51 111.27
N ASN A 270 -1.82 -69.60 112.17
CA ASN A 270 -0.40 -69.61 111.79
C ASN A 270 -0.06 -70.81 110.90
N MET A 271 -0.63 -71.98 111.17
CA MET A 271 -0.44 -73.17 110.34
C MET A 271 -1.09 -73.00 108.96
N LEU A 272 -2.32 -72.49 108.90
CA LEU A 272 -3.05 -72.22 107.65
C LEU A 272 -2.34 -71.15 106.82
N ALA A 273 -1.87 -70.07 107.45
CA ALA A 273 -1.09 -69.03 106.79
C ALA A 273 0.20 -69.60 106.18
N THR A 274 0.93 -70.44 106.94
CA THR A 274 2.13 -71.13 106.46
C THR A 274 1.83 -72.04 105.26
N LYS A 275 0.77 -72.87 105.36
CA LYS A 275 0.35 -73.76 104.28
C LYS A 275 -0.09 -72.98 103.03
N ASN A 276 -0.90 -71.94 103.19
CA ASN A 276 -1.36 -71.07 102.10
C ASN A 276 -0.20 -70.31 101.44
N GLY A 277 0.80 -69.89 102.23
CA GLY A 277 2.05 -69.34 101.71
C GLY A 277 2.79 -70.36 100.83
N ARG A 278 2.96 -71.59 101.33
CA ARG A 278 3.61 -72.68 100.57
C ARG A 278 2.84 -73.05 99.30
N ILE A 279 1.51 -73.04 99.33
CA ILE A 279 0.67 -73.25 98.13
C ILE A 279 0.96 -72.18 97.09
N ARG A 280 0.94 -70.90 97.48
CA ARG A 280 1.25 -69.78 96.58
C ARG A 280 2.67 -69.89 96.00
N ASP A 281 3.65 -70.23 96.83
CA ASP A 281 5.04 -70.41 96.39
C ASP A 281 5.17 -71.57 95.39
N LEU A 282 4.51 -72.70 95.63
CA LEU A 282 4.51 -73.83 94.70
C LEU A 282 3.81 -73.49 93.39
N GLN A 283 2.66 -72.82 93.45
CA GLN A 283 1.94 -72.34 92.25
C GLN A 283 2.83 -71.40 91.43
N TYR A 284 3.53 -70.48 92.09
CA TYR A 284 4.50 -69.61 91.45
C TYR A 284 5.66 -70.39 90.81
N GLN A 285 6.24 -71.38 91.51
CA GLN A 285 7.30 -72.21 90.97
C GLN A 285 6.86 -73.00 89.74
N VAL A 286 5.65 -73.58 89.76
CA VAL A 286 5.07 -74.28 88.60
C VAL A 286 4.88 -73.31 87.43
N ALA A 287 4.34 -72.12 87.67
CA ALA A 287 4.16 -71.11 86.63
C ALA A 287 5.51 -70.68 86.02
N LYS A 288 6.52 -70.45 86.86
CA LYS A 288 7.88 -70.08 86.43
C LYS A 288 8.54 -71.20 85.62
N ALA A 289 8.45 -72.45 86.07
CA ALA A 289 9.03 -73.59 85.37
C ALA A 289 8.34 -73.85 84.02
N SER A 290 7.00 -73.78 84.00
CA SER A 290 6.23 -73.97 82.77
C SER A 290 6.54 -72.90 81.74
N LYS A 291 6.79 -71.66 82.19
CA LYS A 291 7.22 -70.57 81.32
C LYS A 291 8.65 -70.74 80.82
N ALA A 292 9.59 -71.11 81.69
CA ALA A 292 10.96 -71.39 81.28
C ALA A 292 11.03 -72.49 80.22
N TYR A 293 10.19 -73.52 80.34
CA TYR A 293 10.02 -74.55 79.34
C TYR A 293 9.51 -73.99 78.00
N ASN A 294 8.43 -73.20 78.02
CA ASN A 294 7.86 -72.60 76.80
C ASN A 294 8.83 -71.62 76.11
N ASP A 295 9.56 -70.81 76.87
CA ASP A 295 10.56 -69.87 76.34
C ASP A 295 11.76 -70.61 75.72
N ALA A 296 12.23 -71.68 76.38
CA ALA A 296 13.28 -72.53 75.84
C ALA A 296 12.84 -73.21 74.55
N LEU A 297 11.62 -73.75 74.52
CA LEU A 297 11.05 -74.37 73.32
C LEU A 297 11.04 -73.39 72.14
N ARG A 298 10.52 -72.18 72.33
CA ARG A 298 10.52 -71.12 71.30
C ARG A 298 11.92 -70.74 70.83
N THR A 299 12.88 -70.67 71.75
CA THR A 299 14.28 -70.34 71.41
C THR A 299 14.90 -71.44 70.56
N TYR A 300 14.65 -72.71 70.90
CA TYR A 300 15.12 -73.84 70.11
C TYR A 300 14.44 -73.92 68.75
N GLU A 301 13.12 -73.76 68.68
CA GLU A 301 12.37 -73.70 67.41
C GLU A 301 12.92 -72.60 66.50
N GLY A 302 13.09 -71.38 67.03
CA GLY A 302 13.67 -70.27 66.29
C GLY A 302 15.10 -70.57 65.81
N LYS A 303 15.92 -71.23 66.64
CA LYS A 303 17.29 -71.58 66.23
C LYS A 303 17.32 -72.68 65.17
N MET A 304 16.40 -73.65 65.23
CA MET A 304 16.26 -74.71 64.22
C MET A 304 15.81 -74.14 62.87
N GLN A 305 14.88 -73.18 62.89
CA GLN A 305 14.49 -72.43 61.70
C GLN A 305 15.67 -71.64 61.10
N GLU A 306 16.46 -70.94 61.93
CA GLU A 306 17.67 -70.23 61.47
C GLU A 306 18.70 -71.16 60.81
N LEU A 307 18.79 -72.42 61.26
CA LEU A 307 19.66 -73.44 60.71
C LEU A 307 19.07 -74.12 59.44
N GLY A 308 17.90 -73.67 58.97
CA GLY A 308 17.27 -74.14 57.75
C GLY A 308 16.40 -75.38 57.90
N ILE A 309 16.05 -75.79 59.12
CA ILE A 309 15.14 -76.91 59.37
C ILE A 309 13.69 -76.42 59.15
N PRO A 310 12.91 -77.04 58.27
CA PRO A 310 11.51 -76.67 58.03
C PRO A 310 10.63 -76.87 59.27
N ASP A 311 9.63 -76.00 59.44
CA ASP A 311 8.68 -76.04 60.56
C ASP A 311 7.96 -77.38 60.73
N GLU A 312 7.66 -78.07 59.62
CA GLU A 312 7.02 -79.37 59.64
C GLU A 312 7.90 -80.43 60.29
N ASP A 313 9.22 -80.41 60.03
CA ASP A 313 10.17 -81.34 60.64
C ASP A 313 10.36 -81.02 62.13
N ILE A 314 10.38 -79.72 62.52
CA ILE A 314 10.45 -79.30 63.91
C ILE A 314 9.22 -79.79 64.70
N ARG A 315 8.02 -79.72 64.10
CA ARG A 315 6.77 -80.19 64.72
C ARG A 315 6.73 -81.71 64.91
N THR A 316 7.43 -82.48 64.08
CA THR A 316 7.50 -83.95 64.23
C THR A 316 8.33 -84.40 65.44
N LEU A 317 9.11 -83.50 66.07
CA LEU A 317 9.90 -83.78 67.28
C LEU A 317 9.03 -84.00 68.53
N GLY A 318 7.73 -83.66 68.49
CA GLY A 318 6.76 -83.99 69.53
C GLY A 318 6.77 -83.10 70.78
N PHE A 319 7.49 -81.97 70.76
CA PHE A 319 7.46 -81.00 71.86
C PHE A 319 6.27 -80.06 71.69
N ASN A 320 5.41 -79.95 72.73
CA ASN A 320 4.26 -79.07 72.73
C ASN A 320 4.36 -78.06 73.88
N PRO A 321 4.04 -76.77 73.65
CA PRO A 321 4.03 -75.78 74.71
C PRO A 321 2.99 -76.13 75.78
N LEU A 322 3.33 -75.91 77.04
CA LEU A 322 2.42 -76.07 78.16
C LEU A 322 1.39 -74.94 78.17
N LEU A 323 0.13 -75.26 78.52
CA LEU A 323 -0.87 -74.22 78.81
C LEU A 323 -0.46 -73.47 80.09
N THR A 324 -0.12 -72.19 79.95
CA THR A 324 0.24 -71.35 81.09
C THR A 324 -0.55 -70.04 81.10
N THR A 325 -0.86 -69.54 82.29
CA THR A 325 -1.49 -68.22 82.51
C THR A 325 -0.45 -67.09 82.63
N THR A 326 0.77 -67.33 82.14
CA THR A 326 1.91 -66.41 82.30
C THR A 326 2.07 -65.47 81.10
N SER A 327 2.61 -64.28 81.32
CA SER A 327 2.91 -63.32 80.25
C SER A 327 3.94 -63.85 79.24
N VAL A 328 3.92 -63.28 78.02
CA VAL A 328 4.79 -63.67 76.89
C VAL A 328 6.23 -63.13 76.99
N GLY A 329 6.53 -62.27 77.96
CA GLY A 329 7.90 -61.76 78.20
C GLY A 329 8.83 -62.85 78.78
N PRO A 330 10.13 -62.60 79.00
CA PRO A 330 11.07 -63.62 79.49
C PRO A 330 10.67 -64.26 80.84
N ALA A 331 11.00 -65.54 81.05
CA ALA A 331 10.75 -66.29 82.28
C ALA A 331 11.34 -65.64 83.55
N GLY A 332 12.38 -64.82 83.41
CA GLY A 332 12.96 -64.03 84.50
C GLY A 332 12.04 -62.95 85.08
N LEU A 333 10.95 -62.61 84.38
CA LEU A 333 10.00 -61.56 84.77
C LEU A 333 8.68 -62.10 85.34
N VAL A 334 8.60 -63.40 85.67
CA VAL A 334 7.42 -63.91 86.41
C VAL A 334 7.49 -63.37 87.83
N ALA A 335 6.61 -62.41 88.15
CA ALA A 335 6.48 -61.86 89.49
C ALA A 335 5.72 -62.84 90.41
N LYS A 336 6.07 -62.83 91.70
CA LYS A 336 5.45 -63.65 92.75
C LYS A 336 4.01 -63.28 93.01
#